data_AF-A0A6J1MVK1-F1
#
_entry.id   AF-A0A6J1MVK1-F1
#
_cell.length_a   1.000
_cell.length_b   1.000
_cell.length_c   1.000
_cell.angle_alpha   90.00
_cell.angle_beta   90.00
_cell.angle_gamma   90.00
#
_symmetry.space_group_name_H-M   'P 1'
#
loop_
_entity.id
_entity.type
_entity.pdbx_description
1 polymer ?
#
loop_
_entity_poly.entity_id
_entity_poly.type
_entity_poly.pdbx_seq_one_letter_code
_entity_poly.pdbx_strand_id
1 'polypeptide(L)'
;MTASIENGTNLLINVQVMENVIPNRGKVEAMMNNKPLLRLQMKKPCDHLFMKPLFQKILNVTQNCEFKKGNYNLNINIEEVAQKYYGGMFLYGTYSFKSVFYNDKCNFSCVVLEVIFSPKSKTE
;
A
#
# COMPACT_ATOMS: atom_id res chain seq x y z
N MET A 1 7.61 -4.68 11.96
CA MET A 1 7.31 -4.94 10.54
C MET A 1 8.62 -5.06 9.80
N THR A 2 8.78 -6.07 8.97
CA THR A 2 9.89 -6.18 8.02
C THR A 2 9.32 -6.32 6.61
N ALA A 3 10.01 -5.78 5.62
CA ALA A 3 9.62 -5.87 4.23
C ALA A 3 10.83 -6.16 3.34
N SER A 4 10.67 -7.02 2.34
CA SER A 4 11.69 -7.34 1.34
C SER A 4 11.05 -7.44 -0.03
N ILE A 5 11.82 -7.14 -1.07
CA ILE A 5 11.40 -7.27 -2.47
C ILE A 5 12.08 -8.50 -3.04
N GLU A 6 11.29 -9.41 -3.58
CA GLU A 6 11.74 -10.56 -4.36
C GLU A 6 11.45 -10.34 -5.84
N ASN A 7 12.41 -10.69 -6.70
CA ASN A 7 12.29 -10.64 -8.16
C ASN A 7 11.87 -9.27 -8.73
N GLY A 8 12.06 -8.18 -7.97
CA GLY A 8 11.75 -6.81 -8.37
C GLY A 8 10.28 -6.41 -8.35
N THR A 9 9.34 -7.35 -8.19
CA THR A 9 7.88 -7.07 -8.26
C THR A 9 7.08 -7.62 -7.09
N ASN A 10 7.59 -8.64 -6.38
CA ASN A 10 6.91 -9.23 -5.23
C ASN A 10 7.42 -8.59 -3.94
N LEU A 11 6.52 -7.96 -3.20
CA LEU A 11 6.78 -7.40 -1.88
C LEU A 11 6.32 -8.40 -0.81
N LEU A 12 7.28 -8.94 -0.09
CA LEU A 12 7.05 -9.76 1.10
C LEU A 12 7.03 -8.84 2.32
N ILE A 13 5.94 -8.85 3.08
CA ILE A 13 5.80 -8.07 4.31
C ILE A 13 5.46 -9.01 5.46
N ASN A 14 6.29 -8.99 6.51
CA ASN A 14 5.98 -9.65 7.77
C ASN A 14 5.55 -8.60 8.80
N VAL A 15 4.33 -8.72 9.28
CA VAL A 15 3.72 -7.81 10.24
C VAL A 15 3.27 -8.58 11.47
N GLN A 16 3.78 -8.16 12.63
CA GLN A 16 3.24 -8.58 13.91
C GLN A 16 2.31 -7.48 14.42
N VAL A 17 1.03 -7.83 14.56
CA VAL A 17 -0.02 -6.97 15.09
C VAL A 17 -0.23 -7.35 16.55
N MET A 18 0.08 -6.44 17.46
CA MET A 18 0.09 -6.71 18.90
C MET A 18 -1.30 -6.67 19.53
N GLU A 19 -2.23 -5.94 18.92
CA GLU A 19 -3.61 -5.76 19.36
C GLU A 19 -4.54 -5.55 18.16
N ASN A 20 -5.83 -5.84 18.32
CA ASN A 20 -6.80 -5.55 17.27
C ASN A 20 -6.83 -4.04 16.98
N VAL A 21 -6.74 -3.67 15.72
CA VAL A 21 -6.64 -2.28 15.30
C VAL A 21 -7.50 -2.01 14.08
N ILE A 22 -8.27 -0.93 14.16
CA ILE A 22 -9.00 -0.35 13.02
C ILE A 22 -8.38 1.03 12.78
N PRO A 23 -7.64 1.23 11.67
CA PRO A 23 -7.13 2.54 11.32
C PRO A 23 -8.29 3.49 11.05
N ASN A 24 -8.40 4.56 11.84
CA ASN A 24 -9.40 5.60 11.64
C ASN A 24 -8.81 6.83 10.94
N ARG A 25 -7.50 6.91 10.76
CA ARG A 25 -6.85 7.99 10.02
C ARG A 25 -5.78 7.44 9.10
N GLY A 26 -5.62 8.09 7.97
CA GLY A 26 -4.58 7.75 7.00
C GLY A 26 -4.09 8.97 6.24
N LYS A 27 -2.82 8.98 5.88
CA LYS A 27 -2.26 9.96 4.95
C LYS A 27 -1.43 9.22 3.92
N VAL A 28 -1.60 9.60 2.65
CA VAL A 28 -0.79 9.09 1.54
C VAL A 28 -0.29 10.29 0.75
N GLU A 29 1.01 10.36 0.56
CA GLU A 29 1.69 11.35 -0.28
C GLU A 29 2.38 10.61 -1.41
N ALA A 30 2.16 11.04 -2.65
CA ALA A 30 2.84 10.51 -3.81
C ALA A 30 3.63 11.62 -4.50
N MET A 31 4.85 11.30 -4.89
CA MET A 31 5.73 12.17 -5.67
C MET A 31 6.12 11.45 -6.95
N MET A 32 6.20 12.18 -8.05
CA MET A 32 6.68 11.69 -9.35
C MET A 32 7.89 12.52 -9.75
N ASN A 33 9.05 11.90 -9.93
CA ASN A 33 10.32 12.58 -10.25
C ASN A 33 10.58 13.79 -9.33
N ASN A 34 10.44 13.57 -8.01
CA ASN A 34 10.54 14.58 -6.94
C ASN A 34 9.50 15.73 -6.99
N LYS A 35 8.50 15.68 -7.85
CA LYS A 35 7.39 16.63 -7.87
C LYS A 35 6.17 16.06 -7.15
N PRO A 36 5.49 16.82 -6.27
CA PRO A 36 4.27 16.37 -5.63
C PRO A 36 3.21 16.02 -6.68
N LEU A 37 2.63 14.83 -6.57
CA LEU A 37 1.56 14.35 -7.46
C LEU A 37 0.23 14.28 -6.72
N LEU A 38 0.24 13.70 -5.52
CA LEU A 38 -0.97 13.47 -4.73
C LEU A 38 -0.67 13.69 -3.25
N ARG A 39 -1.62 14.29 -2.55
CA ARG A 39 -1.68 14.33 -1.09
C ARG A 39 -3.10 14.00 -0.65
N LEU A 40 -3.28 12.78 -0.17
CA LEU A 40 -4.55 12.27 0.30
C LEU A 40 -4.54 12.17 1.82
N GLN A 41 -5.54 12.78 2.47
CA GLN A 41 -5.79 12.62 3.90
C GLN A 41 -7.16 11.98 4.09
N MET A 42 -7.23 10.91 4.87
CA MET A 42 -8.42 10.08 5.04
C MET A 42 -8.83 10.07 6.51
N LYS A 43 -10.11 10.35 6.76
CA LYS A 43 -10.76 10.23 8.07
C LYS A 43 -11.32 8.84 8.35
N LYS A 44 -11.44 7.99 7.34
CA LYS A 44 -11.84 6.57 7.43
C LYS A 44 -11.21 5.81 6.27
N PRO A 45 -9.95 5.35 6.40
CA PRO A 45 -9.27 4.62 5.33
C PRO A 45 -10.06 3.41 4.80
N CYS A 46 -10.82 2.71 5.64
CA CYS A 46 -11.63 1.57 5.20
C CYS A 46 -12.86 1.94 4.35
N ASP A 47 -13.36 3.16 4.45
CA ASP A 47 -14.49 3.63 3.64
C ASP A 47 -14.03 4.24 2.32
N HIS A 48 -12.73 4.46 2.16
CA HIS A 48 -12.18 5.06 0.96
C HIS A 48 -12.15 4.05 -0.19
N LEU A 49 -12.77 4.42 -1.31
CA LEU A 49 -12.99 3.57 -2.48
C LEU A 49 -11.71 2.85 -2.95
N PHE A 50 -10.57 3.53 -2.91
CA PHE A 50 -9.29 2.97 -3.36
C PHE A 50 -8.54 2.19 -2.27
N MET A 51 -8.73 2.54 -0.99
CA MET A 51 -7.98 1.91 0.10
C MET A 51 -8.64 0.65 0.63
N LYS A 52 -9.98 0.59 0.62
CA LYS A 52 -10.71 -0.61 1.03
C LYS A 52 -10.25 -1.86 0.27
N PRO A 53 -10.15 -1.85 -1.07
CA PRO A 53 -9.71 -3.03 -1.80
C PRO A 53 -8.21 -3.31 -1.60
N LEU A 54 -7.37 -2.27 -1.40
CA LEU A 54 -5.97 -2.48 -1.02
C LEU A 54 -5.91 -3.24 0.30
N PHE A 55 -6.55 -2.76 1.37
CA PHE A 55 -6.51 -3.46 2.65
C PHE A 55 -7.09 -4.87 2.57
N GLN A 56 -8.24 -5.05 1.90
CA GLN A 56 -8.87 -6.36 1.78
C GLN A 56 -8.04 -7.35 0.96
N LYS A 57 -7.54 -6.95 -0.21
CA LYS A 57 -6.78 -7.84 -1.11
C LYS A 57 -5.35 -8.07 -0.66
N ILE A 58 -4.69 -7.02 -0.17
CA ILE A 58 -3.26 -7.05 0.16
C ILE A 58 -3.05 -7.58 1.57
N LEU A 59 -3.90 -7.18 2.52
CA LEU A 59 -3.67 -7.42 3.95
C LEU A 59 -4.61 -8.46 4.55
N ASN A 60 -5.49 -9.05 3.72
CA ASN A 60 -6.47 -10.08 4.09
C ASN A 60 -7.25 -9.75 5.38
N VAL A 61 -7.72 -8.50 5.47
CA VAL A 61 -8.47 -8.00 6.63
C VAL A 61 -9.96 -8.30 6.52
N THR A 62 -10.66 -8.13 7.64
CA THR A 62 -12.12 -8.21 7.68
C THR A 62 -12.78 -7.17 6.76
N GLN A 63 -14.09 -7.31 6.50
CA GLN A 63 -14.83 -6.35 5.68
C GLN A 63 -14.77 -4.90 6.20
N ASN A 64 -14.53 -4.74 7.50
CA ASN A 64 -14.42 -3.45 8.20
C ASN A 64 -12.97 -2.98 8.36
N CYS A 65 -12.02 -3.62 7.67
CA CYS A 65 -10.58 -3.37 7.76
C CYS A 65 -10.05 -3.42 9.20
N GLU A 66 -10.63 -4.28 10.04
CA GLU A 66 -10.06 -4.63 11.32
C GLU A 66 -8.90 -5.59 11.09
N PHE A 67 -7.73 -5.18 11.55
CA PHE A 67 -6.54 -6.03 11.65
C PHE A 67 -6.58 -6.68 13.01
N LYS A 68 -6.72 -8.01 13.03
CA LYS A 68 -6.72 -8.76 14.29
C LYS A 68 -5.30 -8.88 14.83
N LYS A 69 -5.17 -9.05 16.13
CA LYS A 69 -3.91 -9.44 16.76
C LYS A 69 -3.40 -10.73 16.11
N GLY A 70 -2.12 -10.76 15.72
CA GLY A 70 -1.51 -11.93 15.10
C GLY A 70 -0.28 -11.60 14.27
N ASN A 71 0.30 -12.64 13.68
CA ASN A 71 1.39 -12.52 12.74
C ASN A 71 0.85 -12.72 11.32
N TYR A 72 1.24 -11.82 10.43
CA TYR A 72 0.80 -11.79 9.04
C TYR A 72 2.02 -11.83 8.15
N ASN A 73 2.00 -12.77 7.21
CA ASN A 73 2.98 -12.85 6.13
C ASN A 73 2.22 -12.54 4.85
N LEU A 74 2.54 -11.39 4.25
CA LEU A 74 1.85 -10.85 3.10
C LEU A 74 2.78 -10.96 1.90
N ASN A 75 2.26 -11.50 0.80
CA ASN A 75 2.97 -11.54 -0.47
C ASN A 75 2.18 -10.75 -1.50
N ILE A 76 2.76 -9.65 -1.95
CA ILE A 76 2.06 -8.62 -2.73
C ILE A 76 2.78 -8.47 -4.06
N ASN A 77 2.13 -8.85 -5.15
CA ASN A 77 2.61 -8.53 -6.49
C ASN A 77 2.27 -7.06 -6.81
N ILE A 78 3.27 -6.17 -6.71
CA ILE A 78 3.09 -4.72 -6.94
C ILE A 78 2.73 -4.44 -8.40
N GLU A 79 3.23 -5.24 -9.34
CA GLU A 79 2.90 -5.09 -10.76
C GLU A 79 1.41 -5.35 -10.99
N GLU A 80 0.88 -6.44 -10.44
CA GLU A 80 -0.53 -6.79 -10.55
C GLU A 80 -1.43 -5.73 -9.90
N VAL A 81 -1.04 -5.22 -8.73
CA VAL A 81 -1.75 -4.11 -8.06
C VAL A 81 -1.76 -2.87 -8.95
N ALA A 82 -0.61 -2.45 -9.48
CA ALA A 82 -0.53 -1.28 -10.33
C ALA A 82 -1.38 -1.43 -11.61
N GLN A 83 -1.33 -2.59 -12.27
CA GLN A 83 -2.12 -2.88 -13.47
C GLN A 83 -3.63 -2.81 -13.19
N LYS A 84 -4.09 -3.39 -12.09
CA LYS A 84 -5.51 -3.35 -11.68
C LYS A 84 -6.00 -1.94 -11.35
N TYR A 85 -5.15 -1.10 -10.75
CA TYR A 85 -5.54 0.24 -10.32
C TYR A 85 -5.48 1.28 -11.43
N TYR A 86 -4.48 1.20 -12.31
CA TYR A 86 -4.27 2.22 -13.35
C TYR A 86 -4.84 1.83 -14.71
N GLY A 87 -5.33 0.60 -14.90
CA GLY A 87 -6.18 0.23 -16.03
C GLY A 87 -5.56 0.49 -17.41
N GLY A 88 -4.23 0.45 -17.53
CA GLY A 88 -3.52 0.77 -18.77
C GLY A 88 -3.16 2.25 -18.96
N MET A 89 -3.46 3.13 -17.99
CA MET A 89 -2.85 4.47 -17.97
C MET A 89 -1.35 4.34 -17.73
N PHE A 90 -0.58 4.90 -18.66
CA PHE A 90 0.87 4.86 -18.66
C PHE A 90 1.44 5.86 -17.65
N LEU A 91 1.55 5.47 -16.38
CA LEU A 91 2.27 6.20 -15.36
C LEU A 91 3.74 5.73 -15.37
N TYR A 92 4.59 6.43 -16.12
CA TYR A 92 6.01 6.10 -16.23
C TYR A 92 6.90 7.05 -15.44
N GLY A 93 8.00 6.53 -14.92
CA GLY A 93 9.01 7.28 -14.17
C GLY A 93 9.19 6.78 -12.74
N THR A 94 9.91 7.56 -11.95
CA THR A 94 10.21 7.23 -10.56
C THR A 94 9.15 7.83 -9.65
N TYR A 95 8.53 6.99 -8.83
CA TYR A 95 7.52 7.39 -7.86
C TYR A 95 7.99 7.08 -6.44
N SER A 96 7.68 8.00 -5.55
CA SER A 96 7.79 7.79 -4.10
C SER A 96 6.40 7.89 -3.49
N PHE A 97 6.00 6.85 -2.76
CA PHE A 97 4.77 6.81 -1.99
C PHE A 97 5.13 6.80 -0.51
N LYS A 98 4.64 7.78 0.24
CA LYS A 98 4.73 7.82 1.70
C LYS A 98 3.34 7.62 2.26
N SER A 99 3.17 6.65 3.14
CA SER A 99 1.87 6.36 3.74
C SER A 99 1.99 6.18 5.24
N VAL A 100 0.99 6.67 5.97
CA VAL A 100 0.82 6.40 7.40
C VAL A 100 -0.64 6.10 7.68
N PHE A 101 -0.88 5.04 8.44
CA PHE A 101 -2.21 4.62 8.89
C PHE A 101 -2.18 4.44 10.40
N TYR A 102 -3.15 5.02 11.09
CA TYR A 102 -3.13 5.13 12.55
C TYR A 102 -4.54 5.31 13.11
N ASN A 103 -4.67 5.13 14.42
CA ASN A 103 -5.87 5.49 15.15
C ASN A 103 -5.53 6.38 16.36
N ASP A 104 -6.43 6.51 17.34
CA ASP A 104 -6.19 7.29 18.56
C ASP A 104 -5.25 6.61 19.56
N LYS A 105 -5.00 5.31 19.39
CA LYS A 105 -4.17 4.50 20.29
C LYS A 105 -2.76 4.30 19.78
N CYS A 106 -2.60 4.02 18.49
CA CYS A 106 -1.31 3.67 17.92
C CYS A 106 -1.17 4.02 16.43
N ASN A 107 0.09 4.14 16.01
CA ASN A 107 0.45 4.17 14.60
C ASN A 107 0.52 2.72 14.11
N PHE A 108 -0.42 2.33 13.26
CA PHE A 108 -0.51 0.97 12.76
C PHE A 108 0.56 0.68 11.70
N SER A 109 0.77 1.63 10.77
CA SER A 109 1.71 1.46 9.67
C SER A 109 2.30 2.81 9.26
N CYS A 110 3.59 2.80 8.90
CA CYS A 110 4.31 3.92 8.30
C CYS A 110 5.27 3.35 7.25
N VAL A 111 4.99 3.59 5.97
CA VAL A 111 5.69 2.97 4.85
C VAL A 111 6.13 4.03 3.86
N VAL A 112 7.40 3.96 3.46
CA VAL A 112 7.93 4.68 2.31
C VAL A 112 8.28 3.65 1.25
N LEU A 113 7.68 3.79 0.08
CA LEU A 113 7.87 2.90 -1.06
C LEU A 113 8.38 3.72 -2.23
N GLU A 114 9.50 3.28 -2.81
CA GLU A 114 10.05 3.85 -4.04
C GLU A 114 9.90 2.81 -5.15
N VAL A 115 9.30 3.22 -6.26
CA VAL A 115 9.04 2.34 -7.41
C VAL A 115 9.40 3.06 -8.70
N ILE A 116 9.90 2.29 -9.66
CA ILE A 116 10.13 2.75 -11.02
C ILE A 116 9.11 2.03 -11.91
N PHE A 117 8.21 2.79 -12.51
CA PHE A 117 7.31 2.25 -13.51
C PHE A 117 7.90 2.49 -14.89
N SER A 118 8.14 1.40 -15.62
CA SER A 118 8.63 1.41 -16.99
C SER A 118 7.60 0.77 -17.93
N PRO A 119 7.67 1.06 -19.25
CA PRO A 119 6.94 0.28 -20.24
C PRO A 119 7.30 -1.20 -20.11
N LYS A 120 6.33 -2.10 -20.35
CA LYS A 120 6.67 -3.52 -20.51
C LYS A 120 7.71 -3.63 -21.61
N SER A 121 8.83 -4.30 -21.32
CA SER A 121 9.76 -4.69 -22.37
C SER A 121 8.98 -5.53 -23.37
N LYS A 122 9.10 -5.19 -24.66
CA LYS A 122 8.65 -6.11 -25.71
C LYS A 122 9.49 -7.37 -25.55
N THR A 123 8.87 -8.46 -25.13
CA THR A 123 9.46 -9.78 -25.27
C THR A 123 9.50 -10.02 -26.78
N GLU A 124 10.69 -10.01 -27.37
CA GLU A 124 10.93 -10.56 -28.71
C GLU A 124 10.70 -12.07 -28.71
#